data_AF-A0A2K3KHG8-F1
#
_entry.id   AF-A0A2K3KHG8-F1
#
_cell.length_a   1.000
_cell.length_b   1.000
_cell.length_c   1.000
_cell.angle_alpha   90.00
_cell.angle_beta   90.00
_cell.angle_gamma   90.00
#
_symmetry.space_group_name_H-M   'P 1'
#
loop_
_entity.id
_entity.type
_entity.pdbx_description
1 polymer ?
#
loop_
_entity_poly.entity_id
_entity_poly.type
_entity_poly.pdbx_seq_one_letter_code
_entity_poly.pdbx_strand_id
1 'polypeptide(L)' 'MENGDIPQDANEHCPGPESDSAGKSDACEGCPNQQICATAPKGPDPVVSHHASTDTRLVELARHDLFNAFSPIKSLKDD' A
#
# COMPACT_ATOMS: atom_id res chain seq x y z
N MET A 1 9.51 -5.14 -20.46
CA MET A 1 8.43 -5.98 -19.91
C MET A 1 8.56 -5.88 -18.41
N GLU A 2 7.97 -4.84 -17.84
CA GLU A 2 8.07 -4.60 -16.41
C GLU A 2 7.06 -5.54 -15.75
N ASN A 3 7.56 -6.66 -15.19
CA ASN A 3 6.79 -7.53 -14.29
C ASN A 3 6.54 -6.77 -12.99
N GLY A 4 5.75 -5.70 -13.07
CA GLY A 4 5.29 -4.97 -11.90
C GLY A 4 4.41 -5.90 -11.08
N ASP A 5 4.83 -6.15 -9.84
CA ASP A 5 4.04 -6.80 -8.80
C ASP A 5 4.04 -8.35 -8.74
N ILE A 6 5.10 -9.00 -9.21
CA ILE A 6 5.38 -10.39 -8.77
C ILE A 6 6.19 -10.33 -7.46
N PRO A 7 5.63 -10.77 -6.31
CA PRO A 7 6.34 -10.75 -5.04
C PRO A 7 7.55 -11.68 -5.08
N GLN A 8 8.57 -11.38 -4.27
CA GLN A 8 9.82 -12.16 -4.24
C GLN A 8 9.63 -13.64 -3.86
N ASP A 9 8.55 -13.94 -3.15
CA ASP A 9 8.18 -15.30 -2.72
C ASP A 9 7.23 -16.00 -3.72
N ALA A 10 6.91 -15.34 -4.84
CA ALA A 10 6.15 -15.99 -5.90
C ALA A 10 6.98 -17.08 -6.58
N ASN A 11 6.30 -18.09 -7.09
CA ASN A 11 6.95 -19.12 -7.90
C ASN A 11 7.50 -18.54 -9.22
N GLU A 12 8.48 -19.24 -9.80
CA GLU A 12 9.16 -18.80 -11.04
C GLU A 12 8.23 -18.69 -12.26
N HIS A 13 7.03 -19.26 -12.18
CA HIS A 13 6.03 -19.29 -13.24
C HIS A 13 4.80 -18.44 -12.93
N CYS A 14 4.88 -17.53 -11.95
CA CYS A 14 3.77 -16.68 -11.59
C CYS A 14 3.38 -15.81 -12.81
N PRO A 15 2.14 -15.91 -13.31
CA PRO A 15 1.71 -15.08 -14.44
C PRO A 15 1.58 -13.60 -14.08
N GLY A 16 1.66 -13.24 -12.78
CA GLY A 16 1.50 -11.90 -12.25
C GLY A 16 0.03 -11.55 -11.91
N PRO A 17 -0.21 -10.64 -10.95
CA PRO A 17 -1.56 -10.31 -10.47
C PRO A 17 -2.44 -9.66 -11.54
N GLU A 18 -1.82 -8.91 -12.45
CA GLU A 18 -2.48 -8.20 -13.56
C GLU A 18 -2.80 -9.10 -14.77
N SER A 19 -2.33 -10.35 -14.78
CA SER A 19 -2.59 -11.27 -15.89
C SER A 19 -4.00 -11.82 -15.87
N ASP A 20 -4.61 -11.99 -17.05
CA ASP A 20 -5.90 -12.68 -17.22
C ASP A 20 -5.86 -14.14 -16.71
N SER A 21 -4.67 -14.73 -16.69
CA SER A 21 -4.41 -16.11 -16.25
C SER A 21 -4.19 -16.23 -14.74
N ALA A 22 -4.07 -15.12 -14.00
CA ALA A 22 -3.81 -15.19 -12.56
C ALA A 22 -4.95 -15.92 -11.83
N GLY A 23 -4.59 -16.83 -10.94
CA GLY A 23 -5.53 -17.66 -10.19
C GLY A 23 -6.25 -18.74 -11.02
N LYS A 24 -6.00 -18.84 -12.33
CA LYS A 24 -6.66 -19.79 -13.24
C LYS A 24 -5.72 -20.76 -13.92
N SER A 25 -4.44 -20.39 -14.11
CA SER A 25 -3.42 -21.27 -14.68
C SER A 25 -2.94 -22.33 -13.68
N ASP A 26 -2.39 -23.42 -14.19
CA ASP A 26 -1.75 -24.47 -13.40
C ASP A 26 -0.63 -23.93 -12.49
N ALA A 27 0.07 -22.88 -12.93
CA ALA A 27 1.09 -22.19 -12.14
C ALA A 27 0.55 -21.53 -10.85
N CYS A 28 -0.77 -21.44 -10.68
CA CYS A 28 -1.39 -20.91 -9.46
C CYS A 28 -1.87 -22.00 -8.50
N GLU A 29 -1.71 -23.29 -8.86
CA GLU A 29 -2.11 -24.39 -7.98
C GLU A 29 -1.31 -24.37 -6.67
N GLY A 30 -2.03 -24.44 -5.54
CA GLY A 30 -1.43 -24.38 -4.21
C GLY A 30 -1.09 -22.97 -3.72
N CYS A 31 -1.31 -21.92 -4.51
CA CYS A 31 -1.14 -20.54 -4.03
C CYS A 31 -2.24 -20.18 -3.00
N PRO A 32 -1.87 -19.60 -1.84
CA PRO A 32 -2.83 -19.31 -0.77
C PRO A 32 -3.93 -18.32 -1.19
N ASN A 33 -3.64 -17.46 -2.16
CA ASN A 33 -4.55 -16.42 -2.64
C ASN A 33 -5.10 -16.71 -4.05
N GLN A 34 -5.08 -17.97 -4.51
CA GLN A 34 -5.49 -18.35 -5.87
C GLN A 34 -6.87 -17.79 -6.26
N GLN A 35 -7.90 -17.98 -5.44
CA GLN A 35 -9.25 -17.47 -5.72
C GLN A 35 -9.28 -15.94 -5.79
N ILE A 36 -8.52 -15.26 -4.92
CA ILE A 36 -8.44 -13.80 -4.92
C ILE A 36 -7.83 -13.34 -6.25
N CYS A 37 -6.72 -13.94 -6.67
CA CYS A 37 -6.08 -13.64 -7.95
C CYS A 37 -6.98 -13.92 -9.16
N ALA A 38 -7.89 -14.89 -9.07
CA ALA A 38 -8.83 -15.26 -10.12
C ALA A 38 -9.99 -14.26 -10.29
N THR A 39 -10.43 -13.64 -9.19
CA THR A 39 -11.61 -12.76 -9.18
C THR A 39 -11.29 -11.28 -9.02
N ALA A 40 -10.08 -10.94 -8.56
CA ALA A 40 -9.69 -9.56 -8.35
C ALA A 40 -9.80 -8.77 -9.67
N PRO A 41 -10.31 -7.53 -9.62
CA PRO A 41 -10.32 -6.65 -10.78
C PRO A 41 -8.88 -6.42 -11.25
N LYS A 42 -8.67 -6.58 -12.55
CA LYS A 42 -7.40 -6.32 -13.22
C LYS A 42 -7.32 -4.86 -13.60
N GLY A 43 -6.11 -4.32 -13.69
CA GLY A 43 -5.85 -2.94 -14.03
C GLY A 43 -5.39 -2.12 -12.84
N PRO A 44 -5.01 -0.86 -13.08
CA PRO A 44 -4.49 0.03 -12.05
C PRO A 44 -5.43 0.06 -10.85
N ASP A 45 -4.88 -0.13 -9.65
CA ASP A 45 -5.65 -0.09 -8.42
C ASP A 45 -6.49 1.21 -8.42
N PRO A 46 -7.83 1.11 -8.34
CA PRO A 46 -8.71 2.27 -8.39
C PRO A 46 -8.40 3.29 -7.28
N VAL A 47 -7.73 2.85 -6.22
CA VAL A 47 -7.31 3.70 -5.12
C VAL A 47 -5.99 4.43 -5.41
N VAL A 48 -5.20 4.11 -6.45
CA VAL A 48 -4.02 4.92 -6.83
C VAL A 48 -4.42 6.33 -7.29
N SER A 49 -5.62 6.49 -7.87
CA SER A 49 -6.18 7.81 -8.16
C SER A 49 -6.67 8.56 -6.91
N HIS A 50 -6.87 7.86 -5.79
CA HIS A 50 -7.35 8.41 -4.51
C HIS A 50 -6.26 8.52 -3.44
N HIS A 51 -5.19 7.74 -3.51
CA HIS A 51 -4.01 7.75 -2.63
C HIS A 51 -2.97 8.79 -3.02
N ALA A 52 -3.17 9.54 -4.12
CA ALA A 52 -2.52 10.84 -4.28
C ALA A 52 -3.06 11.87 -3.26
N SER A 53 -4.17 11.57 -2.58
CA SER A 53 -4.74 12.33 -1.49
C SER A 53 -4.60 11.56 -0.16
N THR A 54 -3.42 11.03 0.16
CA THR A 54 -3.08 10.88 1.58
C THR A 54 -3.10 12.28 2.15
N ASP A 55 -4.21 12.61 2.79
CA ASP A 55 -4.55 13.87 3.40
C ASP A 55 -3.39 14.34 4.28
N THR A 56 -2.48 15.15 3.70
CA THR A 56 -1.37 15.79 4.41
C THR A 56 -1.89 16.59 5.60
N ARG A 57 -3.17 16.98 5.57
CA ARG A 57 -3.87 17.71 6.61
C ARG A 57 -4.01 16.90 7.90
N LEU A 58 -4.23 15.58 7.87
CA LEU A 58 -4.15 14.73 9.07
C LEU A 58 -2.73 14.67 9.65
N VAL A 59 -1.71 14.63 8.80
CA VAL A 59 -0.30 14.64 9.24
C VAL A 59 0.09 16.03 9.79
N GLU A 60 -0.39 17.12 9.18
CA GLU A 60 -0.16 18.49 9.62
C GLU A 60 -0.93 18.82 10.91
N LEU A 61 -2.16 18.32 11.08
CA LEU A 61 -2.90 18.44 12.33
C LEU A 61 -2.15 17.72 13.46
N ALA A 62 -1.72 16.46 13.24
CA ALA A 62 -0.94 15.72 14.21
C ALA A 62 0.41 16.41 14.54
N ARG A 63 1.05 17.06 13.56
CA ARG A 63 2.29 17.84 13.78
C ARG A 63 2.05 19.11 14.59
N HIS A 64 0.95 19.84 14.37
CA HIS A 64 0.60 21.02 15.16
C HIS A 64 0.24 20.66 16.60
N ASP A 65 -0.51 19.57 16.81
CA ASP A 65 -0.87 19.10 18.15
C ASP A 65 0.36 18.68 18.94
N LEU A 66 1.32 17.98 18.32
CA LEU A 66 2.59 17.65 18.95
C LEU A 66 3.42 18.90 19.27
N PHE A 67 3.49 19.89 18.37
CA PHE A 67 4.24 21.13 18.63
C PHE A 67 3.69 21.92 19.82
N ASN A 68 2.36 22.00 19.96
CA ASN A 68 1.71 22.66 21.10
C ASN A 68 1.86 21.86 22.40
N ALA A 69 1.78 20.53 22.34
CA ALA A 69 1.97 19.67 23.51
C ALA A 69 3.41 19.70 24.06
N PHE A 70 4.42 19.91 23.21
CA PHE A 70 5.84 19.98 23.59
C PHE A 70 6.35 21.42 23.88
N SER A 71 5.50 22.44 23.77
CA SER A 71 5.87 23.84 24.05
C SER A 71 5.97 24.29 25.54
N PRO A 72 5.57 23.55 26.60
CA PRO A 72 5.54 24.14 27.95
C PRO A 72 6.92 24.34 28.62
N ILE A 73 8.05 24.15 27.94
CA ILE A 73 9.40 24.24 28.55
C ILE A 73 10.08 25.62 28.45
N LYS A 74 9.46 26.64 27.85
CA LYS A 74 10.11 27.97 27.66
C LYS A 74 9.79 29.02 28.75
N SER A 75 9.11 28.65 29.84
CA SER A 75 8.72 29.58 30.91
C SER A 75 9.46 29.35 32.24
N LEU A 76 10.76 29.05 32.20
CA LEU A 76 11.58 28.88 33.41
C LEU A 76 12.98 29.53 33.29
N LYS A 77 13.08 30.65 32.59
CA LYS A 77 14.35 31.39 32.41
C LYS A 77 14.13 32.90 32.40
N ASP A 78 13.43 33.43 33.40
CA ASP A 78 13.35 34.88 33.67
C ASP A 78 13.41 35.19 35.19
N ASP A 79 14.33 34.53 35.91
CA ASP A 79 14.86 34.97 37.21
C ASP A 79 16.37 34.67 37.29
#